data_AF-A0AAU5XA01-F1
#
_entry.id   AF-A0AAU5XA01-F1
#
_cell.length_a   1.000
_cell.length_b   1.000
_cell.length_c   1.000
_cell.angle_alpha   90.00
_cell.angle_beta   90.00
_cell.angle_gamma   90.00
#
_symmetry.space_group_name_H-M   'P 1'
#
loop_
_entity.id
_entity.type
_entity.pdbx_description
1 polymer ?
#
loop_
_entity_poly.entity_id
_entity_poly.type
_entity_poly.pdbx_seq_one_letter_code
_entity_poly.pdbx_strand_id
1 'polypeptide(L)'
;MRATKRGRHTAVAAGVGLLLGALALGPALAPGFVLAYDMVFVPRPALSEATFGLTGMLPRHVPSDAVVAALSHLAPAGLVQKAILLAIFVLAGASASTLVPGERLLPRLAAGVVYAWNPYVAERLLLGQWALLLGYAALPLVVTAAARGDHRRLALALVPAAVGGFAALAVSGLAALVVAGRRGLRPALVTAAILLLAALPWLVPSLLRAASAPGDPAGVAAFAARADTPFGTLGSLLLLGGAWNAETVPGGYGGPVTAALWLLVVAASIAAYAGSGRIPGLTAYLRGGRALGPTSHARGEGIPGPTSYAPGGRVPGLAVAAVPGFALAALGAVVPGVLRGAIGLWPGFAFLRDGQQFVAPLAVLVAAGAGRAAARLPGRTAPALLVPLLLLPGLAWGAGGRLRAVHYPADWARARTAVAADPGDVLVLPWAAYRSYPWNGGRRVLDPLPRFLPARVIVNDGVRVAVPGGRDIGLAAEEPRARELDALVRSGAPLTAPLAARGVKYVAVDAGAPDGRLAGAERLVAGPDLTLYRLPGAVPANSPHIPRLPVYIAWFITFATFIWSWRVPTSNLEKRSLPKES
;
A
#
# COMPACT_ATOMS: atom_id res chain seq x y z
N MET A 1 6.48 26.12 -24.27
CA MET A 1 5.15 25.64 -24.71
C MET A 1 4.88 24.14 -24.46
N ARG A 2 5.82 23.22 -24.74
CA ARG A 2 5.58 21.76 -24.50
C ARG A 2 5.51 21.36 -23.02
N ALA A 3 6.38 21.93 -22.18
CA ALA A 3 6.39 21.67 -20.74
C ALA A 3 5.09 22.13 -20.05
N THR A 4 4.57 23.31 -20.43
CA THR A 4 3.31 23.85 -19.92
C THR A 4 2.09 23.01 -20.32
N LYS A 5 2.08 22.46 -21.54
CA LYS A 5 1.01 21.56 -22.01
C LYS A 5 1.02 20.21 -21.27
N ARG A 6 2.19 19.61 -21.02
CA ARG A 6 2.31 18.39 -20.20
C ARG A 6 1.84 18.61 -18.76
N GLY A 7 2.23 19.73 -18.15
CA GLY A 7 1.78 20.10 -16.80
C GLY A 7 0.26 20.17 -16.72
N ARG A 8 -0.39 20.83 -17.69
CA ARG A 8 -1.86 20.89 -17.81
C ARG A 8 -2.48 19.49 -17.92
N HIS A 9 -1.94 18.60 -18.78
CA HIS A 9 -2.51 17.25 -18.93
C HIS A 9 -2.35 16.39 -17.67
N THR A 10 -1.26 16.53 -16.93
CA THR A 10 -1.10 15.87 -15.63
C THR A 10 -2.12 16.39 -14.62
N ALA A 11 -2.39 17.70 -14.60
CA ALA A 11 -3.43 18.28 -13.75
C ALA A 11 -4.83 17.77 -14.11
N VAL A 12 -5.15 17.65 -15.42
CA VAL A 12 -6.42 17.05 -15.85
C VAL A 12 -6.50 15.57 -15.43
N ALA A 13 -5.43 14.79 -15.58
CA ALA A 13 -5.39 13.41 -15.14
C ALA A 13 -5.55 13.27 -13.61
N ALA A 14 -4.99 14.21 -12.84
CA ALA A 14 -5.18 14.31 -11.40
C ALA A 14 -6.65 14.61 -11.04
N GLY A 15 -7.30 15.52 -11.77
CA GLY A 15 -8.72 15.82 -11.63
C GLY A 15 -9.62 14.63 -11.97
N VAL A 16 -9.31 13.88 -13.04
CA VAL A 16 -9.99 12.60 -13.34
C VAL A 16 -9.76 11.59 -12.22
N GLY A 17 -8.56 11.51 -11.68
CA GLY A 17 -8.27 10.70 -10.49
C GLY A 17 -9.15 11.08 -9.29
N LEU A 18 -9.33 12.37 -9.03
CA LEU A 18 -10.24 12.85 -7.98
C LEU A 18 -11.68 12.37 -8.20
N LEU A 19 -12.18 12.49 -9.44
CA LEU A 19 -13.52 12.01 -9.80
C LEU A 19 -13.67 10.50 -9.62
N LEU A 20 -12.67 9.72 -10.02
CA LEU A 20 -12.64 8.27 -9.82
C LEU A 20 -12.60 7.92 -8.32
N GLY A 21 -11.80 8.64 -7.53
CA GLY A 21 -11.76 8.44 -6.08
C GLY A 21 -13.08 8.78 -5.40
N ALA A 22 -13.72 9.88 -5.80
CA ALA A 22 -15.05 10.25 -5.31
C ALA A 22 -16.10 9.19 -5.68
N LEU A 23 -16.05 8.67 -6.91
CA LEU A 23 -16.92 7.60 -7.37
C LEU A 23 -16.66 6.29 -6.61
N ALA A 24 -15.39 5.91 -6.38
CA ALA A 24 -15.01 4.68 -5.69
C ALA A 24 -15.39 4.73 -4.20
N LEU A 25 -15.25 5.89 -3.54
CA LEU A 25 -15.53 6.04 -2.12
C LEU A 25 -17.02 6.28 -1.84
N GLY A 26 -17.72 7.07 -2.68
CA GLY A 26 -19.17 7.34 -2.57
C GLY A 26 -19.62 7.61 -1.12
N PRO A 27 -20.46 6.76 -0.51
CA PRO A 27 -20.95 6.94 0.87
C PRO A 27 -19.84 6.92 1.94
N ALA A 28 -18.64 6.42 1.63
CA ALA A 28 -17.48 6.47 2.52
C ALA A 28 -16.93 7.89 2.74
N LEU A 29 -17.34 8.86 1.92
CA LEU A 29 -16.97 10.28 2.06
C LEU A 29 -17.84 11.04 3.07
N ALA A 30 -18.92 10.44 3.58
CA ALA A 30 -19.73 11.04 4.62
C ALA A 30 -18.90 11.30 5.92
N PRO A 31 -19.38 12.19 6.81
CA PRO A 31 -18.75 12.40 8.12
C PRO A 31 -18.60 11.09 8.90
N GLY A 32 -17.48 10.93 9.63
CA GLY A 32 -17.14 9.72 10.38
C GLY A 32 -15.81 9.13 9.93
N PHE A 33 -15.66 7.80 10.02
CA PHE A 33 -14.48 7.02 9.68
C PHE A 33 -14.84 5.83 8.79
N VAL A 34 -13.98 5.49 7.86
CA VAL A 34 -14.12 4.26 7.08
C VAL A 34 -13.30 3.19 7.77
N LEU A 35 -13.96 2.16 8.29
CA LEU A 35 -13.33 1.09 9.07
C LEU A 35 -13.56 -0.25 8.39
N ALA A 36 -12.49 -0.82 7.83
CA ALA A 36 -12.51 -2.09 7.13
C ALA A 36 -11.11 -2.72 7.13
N TYR A 37 -11.00 -3.96 7.60
CA TYR A 37 -9.75 -4.70 7.70
C TYR A 37 -8.61 -3.85 8.29
N ASP A 38 -7.56 -3.55 7.51
CA ASP A 38 -6.40 -2.78 7.96
C ASP A 38 -6.65 -1.26 8.02
N MET A 39 -7.77 -0.78 7.48
CA MET A 39 -8.16 0.63 7.48
C MET A 39 -8.75 1.02 8.82
N VAL A 40 -7.87 1.38 9.76
CA VAL A 40 -8.27 1.82 11.10
C VAL A 40 -7.73 3.21 11.38
N PHE A 41 -8.64 4.17 11.47
CA PHE A 41 -8.37 5.56 11.83
C PHE A 41 -9.22 5.91 13.04
N VAL A 42 -8.67 6.66 13.98
CA VAL A 42 -9.35 7.01 15.24
C VAL A 42 -9.52 8.53 15.35
N PRO A 43 -10.45 9.04 16.20
CA PRO A 43 -10.75 10.47 16.26
C PRO A 43 -9.63 11.37 16.77
N ARG A 44 -8.83 10.89 17.72
CA ARG A 44 -7.64 11.62 18.20
C ARG A 44 -6.46 10.65 18.26
N PRO A 45 -5.80 10.38 17.12
CA PRO A 45 -4.60 9.57 17.07
C PRO A 45 -3.48 10.30 17.83
N ALA A 46 -2.62 9.55 18.51
CA ALA A 46 -1.55 10.11 19.33
C ALA A 46 -0.19 9.74 18.76
N LEU A 47 0.76 10.68 18.82
CA LEU A 47 2.18 10.39 18.66
C LEU A 47 2.66 9.66 19.92
N SER A 48 2.65 8.34 19.89
CA SER A 48 2.97 7.45 21.00
C SER A 48 4.18 6.56 20.67
N GLU A 49 4.70 5.84 21.66
CA GLU A 49 5.76 4.84 21.46
C GLU A 49 5.41 3.84 20.33
N ALA A 50 4.15 3.44 20.22
CA ALA A 50 3.68 2.54 19.16
C ALA A 50 3.86 3.17 17.77
N THR A 51 3.57 4.46 17.60
CA THR A 51 3.69 5.14 16.30
C THR A 51 5.14 5.31 15.81
N PHE A 52 6.11 5.31 16.74
CA PHE A 52 7.53 5.35 16.42
C PHE A 52 8.19 3.97 16.30
N GLY A 53 7.44 2.88 16.57
CA GLY A 53 7.95 1.52 16.55
C GLY A 53 8.71 1.12 17.82
N LEU A 54 8.46 1.79 18.95
CA LEU A 54 9.16 1.55 20.22
C LEU A 54 8.50 0.46 21.09
N THR A 55 7.43 -0.17 20.59
CA THR A 55 6.69 -1.25 21.27
C THR A 55 7.16 -2.64 20.83
N GLY A 56 6.76 -3.69 21.56
CA GLY A 56 7.06 -5.08 21.19
C GLY A 56 6.33 -5.63 19.95
N MET A 57 5.33 -4.90 19.42
CA MET A 57 4.63 -5.24 18.17
C MET A 57 5.51 -5.01 16.94
N LEU A 58 5.28 -5.79 15.87
CA LEU A 58 5.94 -5.53 14.59
C LEU A 58 5.51 -4.15 14.04
N PRO A 59 6.46 -3.29 13.64
CA PRO A 59 6.18 -1.90 13.25
C PRO A 59 5.61 -1.78 11.83
N ARG A 60 4.58 -2.56 11.49
CA ARG A 60 3.95 -2.61 10.15
C ARG A 60 3.22 -1.32 9.79
N HIS A 61 2.71 -0.62 10.80
CA HIS A 61 2.03 0.67 10.70
C HIS A 61 3.00 1.87 10.75
N VAL A 62 4.30 1.64 10.92
CA VAL A 62 5.32 2.69 10.97
C VAL A 62 5.86 2.93 9.54
N PRO A 63 5.93 4.19 9.06
CA PRO A 63 5.60 5.45 9.73
C PRO A 63 4.15 5.94 9.52
N SER A 64 3.30 5.16 8.84
CA SER A 64 1.97 5.59 8.40
C SER A 64 1.09 6.17 9.53
N ASP A 65 1.04 5.54 10.70
CA ASP A 65 0.25 6.04 11.83
C ASP A 65 0.82 7.34 12.42
N ALA A 66 2.15 7.50 12.45
CA ALA A 66 2.78 8.74 12.92
C ALA A 66 2.48 9.91 11.97
N VAL A 67 2.47 9.65 10.66
CA VAL A 67 2.09 10.67 9.65
C VAL A 67 0.62 11.05 9.81
N VAL A 68 -0.27 10.07 10.01
CA VAL A 68 -1.69 10.34 10.28
C VAL A 68 -1.88 11.14 11.57
N ALA A 69 -1.16 10.78 12.64
CA ALA A 69 -1.20 11.53 13.89
C ALA A 69 -0.70 12.98 13.71
N ALA A 70 0.41 13.17 13.01
CA ALA A 70 0.96 14.48 12.69
C ALA A 70 -0.02 15.35 11.88
N LEU A 71 -0.60 14.81 10.82
CA LEU A 71 -1.61 15.50 10.00
C LEU A 71 -2.89 15.80 10.80
N SER A 72 -3.21 14.97 11.79
CA SER A 72 -4.39 15.15 12.64
C SER A 72 -4.25 16.31 13.65
N HIS A 73 -3.05 16.88 13.81
CA HIS A 73 -2.89 18.17 14.49
C HIS A 73 -3.34 19.36 13.64
N LEU A 74 -3.44 19.20 12.31
CA LEU A 74 -3.82 20.27 11.37
C LEU A 74 -5.30 20.22 10.99
N ALA A 75 -5.88 19.02 10.99
CA ALA A 75 -7.27 18.80 10.60
C ALA A 75 -7.85 17.60 11.36
N PRO A 76 -9.19 17.50 11.52
CA PRO A 76 -9.81 16.34 12.12
C PRO A 76 -9.38 15.03 11.42
N ALA A 77 -9.05 13.99 12.19
CA ALA A 77 -8.55 12.72 11.66
C ALA A 77 -9.49 12.08 10.63
N GLY A 78 -10.81 12.30 10.79
CA GLY A 78 -11.81 11.90 9.82
C GLY A 78 -11.59 12.55 8.44
N LEU A 79 -11.27 13.85 8.39
CA LEU A 79 -10.95 14.55 7.15
C LEU A 79 -9.60 14.10 6.58
N VAL A 80 -8.59 13.92 7.44
CA VAL A 80 -7.27 13.42 7.05
C VAL A 80 -7.38 12.07 6.32
N GLN A 81 -8.16 11.13 6.87
CA GLN A 81 -8.41 9.84 6.22
C GLN A 81 -8.96 10.02 4.79
N LYS A 82 -9.93 10.91 4.61
CA LYS A 82 -10.68 11.08 3.35
C LYS A 82 -9.78 11.73 2.32
N ALA A 83 -9.00 12.72 2.75
CA ALA A 83 -7.98 13.36 1.95
C ALA A 83 -6.93 12.35 1.47
N ILE A 84 -6.44 11.47 2.35
CA ILE A 84 -5.48 10.41 1.98
C ILE A 84 -6.10 9.45 0.96
N LEU A 85 -7.32 8.96 1.21
CA LEU A 85 -8.00 8.03 0.32
C LEU A 85 -8.24 8.64 -1.07
N LEU A 86 -8.65 9.90 -1.15
CA LEU A 86 -8.78 10.62 -2.42
C LEU A 86 -7.41 10.88 -3.08
N ALA A 87 -6.39 11.21 -2.30
CA ALA A 87 -5.04 11.47 -2.79
C ALA A 87 -4.43 10.24 -3.49
N ILE A 88 -4.76 9.02 -3.06
CA ILE A 88 -4.34 7.79 -3.75
C ILE A 88 -4.80 7.81 -5.22
N PHE A 89 -6.06 8.12 -5.49
CA PHE A 89 -6.58 8.15 -6.86
C PHE A 89 -6.04 9.34 -7.67
N VAL A 90 -5.91 10.51 -7.03
CA VAL A 90 -5.31 11.70 -7.64
C VAL A 90 -3.87 11.43 -8.06
N LEU A 91 -3.07 10.85 -7.17
CA LEU A 91 -1.68 10.47 -7.44
C LEU A 91 -1.60 9.39 -8.51
N ALA A 92 -2.44 8.36 -8.47
CA ALA A 92 -2.47 7.30 -9.48
C ALA A 92 -2.76 7.86 -10.88
N GLY A 93 -3.77 8.73 -11.02
CA GLY A 93 -4.09 9.40 -12.28
C GLY A 93 -2.94 10.27 -12.78
N ALA A 94 -2.39 11.11 -11.90
CA ALA A 94 -1.29 12.03 -12.22
C ALA A 94 -0.01 11.27 -12.61
N SER A 95 0.42 10.29 -11.81
CA SER A 95 1.65 9.54 -11.99
C SER A 95 1.61 8.69 -13.26
N ALA A 96 0.53 7.93 -13.49
CA ALA A 96 0.39 7.06 -14.66
C ALA A 96 0.32 7.86 -15.97
N SER A 97 -0.23 9.08 -15.94
CA SER A 97 -0.23 9.97 -17.10
C SER A 97 1.20 10.23 -17.63
N THR A 98 2.21 10.20 -16.76
CA THR A 98 3.62 10.45 -17.12
C THR A 98 4.27 9.31 -17.88
N LEU A 99 3.69 8.10 -17.86
CA LEU A 99 4.18 6.91 -18.59
C LEU A 99 4.01 7.03 -20.10
N VAL A 100 3.16 7.96 -20.54
CA VAL A 100 2.84 8.19 -21.95
C VAL A 100 3.60 9.42 -22.46
N PRO A 101 4.55 9.25 -23.40
CA PRO A 101 5.41 10.35 -23.86
C PRO A 101 4.70 11.36 -24.78
N GLY A 102 3.58 10.98 -25.41
CA GLY A 102 2.85 11.83 -26.35
C GLY A 102 2.20 13.07 -25.70
N GLU A 103 1.91 14.08 -26.51
CA GLU A 103 1.19 15.29 -26.08
C GLU A 103 -0.33 15.12 -26.11
N ARG A 104 -0.87 14.00 -26.59
CA ARG A 104 -2.32 13.79 -26.65
C ARG A 104 -2.88 13.53 -25.25
N LEU A 105 -3.99 14.17 -24.91
CA LEU A 105 -4.65 14.03 -23.60
C LEU A 105 -5.23 12.63 -23.42
N LEU A 106 -5.99 12.13 -24.40
CA LEU A 106 -6.70 10.84 -24.29
C LEU A 106 -5.80 9.65 -23.91
N PRO A 107 -4.62 9.44 -24.54
CA PRO A 107 -3.65 8.41 -24.09
C PRO A 107 -3.20 8.53 -22.63
N ARG A 108 -2.99 9.76 -22.16
CA ARG A 108 -2.57 10.02 -20.77
C ARG A 108 -3.69 9.73 -19.78
N LEU A 109 -4.92 10.08 -20.14
CA LEU A 109 -6.11 9.74 -19.37
C LEU A 109 -6.35 8.24 -19.35
N ALA A 110 -6.20 7.52 -20.48
CA ALA A 110 -6.37 6.07 -20.52
C ALA A 110 -5.39 5.34 -19.59
N ALA A 111 -4.12 5.77 -19.56
CA ALA A 111 -3.16 5.25 -18.59
C ALA A 111 -3.58 5.55 -17.14
N GLY A 112 -4.03 6.78 -16.86
CA GLY A 112 -4.50 7.19 -15.54
C GLY A 112 -5.72 6.40 -15.05
N VAL A 113 -6.75 6.25 -15.90
CA VAL A 113 -7.99 5.56 -15.55
C VAL A 113 -7.76 4.07 -15.33
N VAL A 114 -7.04 3.38 -16.23
CA VAL A 114 -6.74 1.94 -16.04
C VAL A 114 -5.86 1.70 -14.81
N TYR A 115 -4.97 2.64 -14.48
CA TYR A 115 -4.13 2.52 -13.28
C TYR A 115 -4.88 2.79 -11.98
N ALA A 116 -5.80 3.75 -11.97
CA ALA A 116 -6.58 4.11 -10.80
C ALA A 116 -7.80 3.20 -10.57
N TRP A 117 -8.32 2.56 -11.63
CA TRP A 117 -9.53 1.73 -11.60
C TRP A 117 -9.22 0.33 -12.15
N ASN A 118 -8.76 -0.56 -11.29
CA ASN A 118 -8.46 -1.97 -11.61
C ASN A 118 -8.65 -2.89 -10.39
N PRO A 119 -8.67 -4.22 -10.58
CA PRO A 119 -8.88 -5.17 -9.48
C PRO A 119 -7.87 -5.03 -8.33
N TYR A 120 -6.60 -4.73 -8.62
CA TYR A 120 -5.58 -4.53 -7.59
C TYR A 120 -5.97 -3.40 -6.63
N VAL A 121 -6.36 -2.24 -7.18
CA VAL A 121 -6.81 -1.10 -6.36
C VAL A 121 -8.05 -1.46 -5.55
N ALA A 122 -9.01 -2.16 -6.17
CA ALA A 122 -10.26 -2.50 -5.53
C ALA A 122 -10.09 -3.47 -4.34
N GLU A 123 -9.39 -4.58 -4.55
CA GLU A 123 -9.14 -5.58 -3.52
C GLU A 123 -8.33 -5.00 -2.36
N ARG A 124 -7.29 -4.20 -2.66
CA ARG A 124 -6.43 -3.58 -1.63
C ARG A 124 -7.14 -2.47 -0.86
N LEU A 125 -8.05 -1.74 -1.51
CA LEU A 125 -8.90 -0.75 -0.83
C LEU A 125 -9.87 -1.43 0.15
N LEU A 126 -10.43 -2.57 -0.25
CA LEU A 126 -11.34 -3.37 0.57
C LEU A 126 -10.63 -4.08 1.73
N LEU A 127 -9.40 -4.54 1.52
CA LEU A 127 -8.50 -4.99 2.60
C LEU A 127 -8.06 -3.84 3.52
N GLY A 128 -8.38 -2.60 3.17
CA GLY A 128 -8.01 -1.45 3.96
C GLY A 128 -6.54 -1.08 3.90
N GLN A 129 -5.80 -1.58 2.90
CA GLN A 129 -4.36 -1.37 2.75
C GLN A 129 -4.04 -0.06 2.05
N TRP A 130 -4.60 1.04 2.57
CA TRP A 130 -4.42 2.39 2.06
C TRP A 130 -2.95 2.82 2.03
N ALA A 131 -2.14 2.36 2.99
CA ALA A 131 -0.71 2.66 3.08
C ALA A 131 0.08 2.03 1.93
N LEU A 132 -0.22 0.77 1.56
CA LEU A 132 0.31 0.12 0.36
C LEU A 132 -0.16 0.84 -0.91
N LEU A 133 -1.44 1.20 -0.98
CA LEU A 133 -2.01 1.90 -2.13
C LEU A 133 -1.41 3.30 -2.34
N LEU A 134 -0.97 3.97 -1.28
CA LEU A 134 -0.26 5.26 -1.37
C LEU A 134 1.09 5.10 -2.08
N GLY A 135 1.84 4.05 -1.77
CA GLY A 135 3.07 3.69 -2.48
C GLY A 135 2.81 3.25 -3.92
N TYR A 136 1.79 2.40 -4.13
CA TYR A 136 1.33 2.00 -5.45
C TYR A 136 1.04 3.22 -6.32
N ALA A 137 0.23 4.17 -5.84
CA ALA A 137 -0.17 5.34 -6.62
C ALA A 137 1.01 6.16 -7.16
N ALA A 138 2.16 6.14 -6.49
CA ALA A 138 3.40 6.82 -6.92
C ALA A 138 4.35 5.95 -7.75
N LEU A 139 4.11 4.64 -7.85
CA LEU A 139 4.98 3.67 -8.51
C LEU A 139 5.34 4.05 -9.97
N PRO A 140 4.44 4.63 -10.80
CA PRO A 140 4.81 5.12 -12.13
C PRO A 140 5.93 6.17 -12.13
N LEU A 141 5.99 7.03 -11.11
CA LEU A 141 7.06 8.02 -10.94
C LEU A 141 8.35 7.35 -10.48
N VAL A 142 8.26 6.37 -9.56
CA VAL A 142 9.40 5.60 -9.06
C VAL A 142 10.13 4.89 -10.21
N VAL A 143 9.41 4.11 -11.01
CA VAL A 143 10.02 3.37 -12.13
C VAL A 143 10.58 4.32 -13.19
N THR A 144 9.93 5.45 -13.42
CA THR A 144 10.38 6.45 -14.38
C THR A 144 11.65 7.16 -13.91
N ALA A 145 11.77 7.48 -12.62
CA ALA A 145 12.96 8.09 -12.04
C ALA A 145 14.14 7.11 -12.00
N ALA A 146 13.91 5.86 -11.59
CA ALA A 146 14.90 4.79 -11.61
C ALA A 146 15.41 4.54 -13.03
N ALA A 147 14.51 4.46 -14.02
CA ALA A 147 14.88 4.25 -15.42
C ALA A 147 15.74 5.40 -16.00
N ARG A 148 15.57 6.62 -15.48
CA ARG A 148 16.35 7.80 -15.85
C ARG A 148 17.68 7.91 -15.10
N GLY A 149 17.85 7.17 -14.01
CA GLY A 149 18.99 7.35 -13.10
C GLY A 149 18.91 8.66 -12.29
N ASP A 150 17.73 9.26 -12.17
CA ASP A 150 17.53 10.50 -11.41
C ASP A 150 17.23 10.15 -9.95
N HIS A 151 18.31 9.95 -9.20
CA HIS A 151 18.29 9.59 -7.77
C HIS A 151 17.50 10.58 -6.88
N ARG A 152 17.51 11.88 -7.18
CA ARG A 152 16.73 12.87 -6.42
C ARG A 152 15.24 12.75 -6.69
N ARG A 153 14.85 12.65 -7.97
CA ARG A 153 13.44 12.38 -8.32
C ARG A 153 12.98 11.02 -7.82
N LEU A 154 13.87 10.03 -7.76
CA LEU A 154 13.58 8.73 -7.19
C LEU A 154 13.28 8.84 -5.70
N ALA A 155 14.11 9.55 -4.94
CA ALA A 155 13.84 9.83 -3.53
C ALA A 155 12.49 10.53 -3.34
N LEU A 156 12.20 11.60 -4.09
CA LEU A 156 10.90 12.27 -4.03
C LEU A 156 9.71 11.36 -4.42
N ALA A 157 9.86 10.55 -5.46
CA ALA A 157 8.84 9.61 -5.90
C ALA A 157 8.59 8.47 -4.89
N LEU A 158 9.58 8.16 -4.05
CA LEU A 158 9.47 7.16 -2.98
C LEU A 158 8.82 7.70 -1.71
N VAL A 159 8.60 9.02 -1.56
CA VAL A 159 7.95 9.59 -0.36
C VAL A 159 6.61 8.92 -0.05
N PRO A 160 5.68 8.72 -1.00
CA PRO A 160 4.40 8.05 -0.72
C PRO A 160 4.59 6.59 -0.26
N ALA A 161 5.57 5.88 -0.80
CA ALA A 161 5.90 4.52 -0.38
C ALA A 161 6.55 4.51 1.02
N ALA A 162 7.44 5.45 1.31
CA ALA A 162 8.08 5.60 2.61
C ALA A 162 7.06 5.91 3.71
N VAL A 163 6.11 6.79 3.44
CA VAL A 163 4.96 7.05 4.32
C VAL A 163 4.10 5.79 4.50
N GLY A 164 3.86 5.05 3.41
CA GLY A 164 3.13 3.79 3.43
C GLY A 164 3.81 2.65 4.18
N GLY A 165 5.08 2.82 4.57
CA GLY A 165 5.83 1.86 5.37
C GLY A 165 6.31 0.64 4.59
N PHE A 166 6.45 -0.47 5.32
CA PHE A 166 7.17 -1.65 4.86
C PHE A 166 6.67 -2.24 3.53
N ALA A 167 5.37 -2.57 3.42
CA ALA A 167 4.82 -3.23 2.23
C ALA A 167 4.91 -2.32 0.98
N ALA A 168 4.60 -1.03 1.15
CA ALA A 168 4.67 -0.03 0.10
C ALA A 168 6.09 0.16 -0.45
N LEU A 169 7.09 0.20 0.46
CA LEU A 169 8.51 0.26 0.11
C LEU A 169 9.03 -1.03 -0.51
N ALA A 170 8.59 -2.20 -0.04
CA ALA A 170 9.03 -3.48 -0.60
C ALA A 170 8.62 -3.61 -2.08
N VAL A 171 7.36 -3.28 -2.40
CA VAL A 171 6.83 -3.32 -3.76
C VAL A 171 7.49 -2.25 -4.66
N SER A 172 7.57 -1.01 -4.18
CA SER A 172 8.22 0.07 -4.93
C SER A 172 9.71 -0.16 -5.13
N GLY A 173 10.37 -0.68 -4.10
CA GLY A 173 11.80 -0.96 -4.08
C GLY A 173 12.19 -2.08 -5.02
N LEU A 174 11.41 -3.17 -5.07
CA LEU A 174 11.59 -4.23 -6.06
C LEU A 174 11.60 -3.66 -7.49
N ALA A 175 10.58 -2.87 -7.83
CA ALA A 175 10.47 -2.28 -9.16
C ALA A 175 11.64 -1.32 -9.45
N ALA A 176 11.99 -0.45 -8.50
CA ALA A 176 13.09 0.49 -8.62
C ALA A 176 14.44 -0.22 -8.81
N LEU A 177 14.74 -1.23 -8.00
CA LEU A 177 15.99 -1.99 -8.05
C LEU A 177 16.14 -2.76 -9.36
N VAL A 178 15.08 -3.45 -9.81
CA VAL A 178 15.11 -4.18 -11.08
C VAL A 178 15.36 -3.22 -12.25
N VAL A 179 14.70 -2.06 -12.26
CA VAL A 179 14.88 -1.04 -13.30
C VAL A 179 16.30 -0.43 -13.23
N ALA A 180 16.78 -0.08 -12.04
CA ALA A 180 18.10 0.51 -11.85
C ALA A 180 19.23 -0.48 -12.17
N GLY A 181 19.09 -1.76 -11.81
CA GLY A 181 20.07 -2.82 -12.09
C GLY A 181 20.33 -3.04 -13.58
N ARG A 182 19.32 -2.80 -14.44
CA ARG A 182 19.52 -2.81 -15.89
C ARG A 182 20.45 -1.71 -16.41
N ARG A 183 20.67 -0.66 -15.61
CA ARG A 183 21.63 0.41 -15.91
C ARG A 183 23.03 0.13 -15.37
N GLY A 184 23.21 -0.97 -14.64
CA GLY A 184 24.47 -1.38 -14.03
C GLY A 184 24.43 -1.41 -12.50
N LEU A 185 25.51 -1.91 -11.90
CA LEU A 185 25.62 -2.12 -10.45
C LEU A 185 25.56 -0.79 -9.67
N ARG A 186 26.26 0.25 -10.12
CA ARG A 186 26.30 1.54 -9.41
C ARG A 186 24.91 2.19 -9.24
N PRO A 187 24.07 2.33 -10.28
CA PRO A 187 22.68 2.78 -10.12
C PRO A 187 21.83 1.90 -9.18
N ALA A 188 22.03 0.58 -9.21
CA ALA A 188 21.34 -0.34 -8.30
C ALA A 188 21.75 -0.09 -6.84
N LEU A 189 23.05 0.07 -6.55
CA LEU A 189 23.56 0.37 -5.21
C LEU A 189 23.04 1.71 -4.68
N VAL A 190 23.01 2.76 -5.52
CA VAL A 190 22.43 4.06 -5.14
C VAL A 190 20.93 3.93 -4.83
N THR A 191 20.20 3.16 -5.65
CA THR A 191 18.77 2.89 -5.41
C THR A 191 18.56 2.11 -4.11
N ALA A 192 19.38 1.09 -3.86
CA ALA A 192 19.36 0.32 -2.62
C ALA A 192 19.65 1.20 -1.39
N ALA A 193 20.61 2.12 -1.49
CA ALA A 193 20.91 3.06 -0.41
C ALA A 193 19.72 3.98 -0.12
N ILE A 194 19.05 4.53 -1.15
CA ILE A 194 17.85 5.37 -0.95
C ILE A 194 16.72 4.57 -0.30
N LEU A 195 16.50 3.33 -0.73
CA LEU A 195 15.48 2.45 -0.15
C LEU A 195 15.80 2.10 1.31
N LEU A 196 17.07 1.85 1.62
CA LEU A 196 17.52 1.60 2.99
C LEU A 196 17.26 2.81 3.89
N LEU A 197 17.61 4.02 3.43
CA LEU A 197 17.35 5.26 4.16
C LEU A 197 15.85 5.52 4.37
N ALA A 198 15.01 5.19 3.39
CA ALA A 198 13.56 5.29 3.51
C ALA A 198 12.96 4.22 4.44
N ALA A 199 13.64 3.07 4.59
CA ALA A 199 13.22 1.94 5.41
C ALA A 199 13.57 2.09 6.90
N LEU A 200 14.54 2.93 7.26
CA LEU A 200 15.05 3.06 8.63
C LEU A 200 13.97 3.18 9.73
N PRO A 201 12.86 3.94 9.56
CA PRO A 201 11.87 4.15 10.62
C PRO A 201 11.18 2.86 11.10
N TRP A 202 11.04 1.86 10.23
CA TRP A 202 10.49 0.55 10.60
C TRP A 202 11.56 -0.55 10.66
N LEU A 203 12.67 -0.40 9.93
CA LEU A 203 13.74 -1.40 9.90
C LEU A 203 14.52 -1.44 11.21
N VAL A 204 14.94 -0.28 11.74
CA VAL A 204 15.70 -0.20 12.99
C VAL A 204 14.92 -0.78 14.18
N PRO A 205 13.67 -0.39 14.46
CA PRO A 205 12.92 -1.03 15.54
C PRO A 205 12.66 -2.53 15.31
N SER A 206 12.52 -2.97 14.05
CA SER A 206 12.39 -4.41 13.75
C SER A 206 13.65 -5.21 14.10
N LEU A 207 14.83 -4.64 13.90
CA LEU A 207 16.12 -5.27 14.21
C LEU A 207 16.47 -5.22 15.70
N LEU A 208 16.05 -4.17 16.41
CA LEU A 208 16.33 -3.98 17.84
C LEU A 208 15.36 -4.75 18.76
N ARG A 209 14.31 -5.32 18.20
CA ARG A 209 13.34 -6.10 18.99
C ARG A 209 14.00 -7.38 19.50
N ALA A 210 13.96 -7.57 20.82
CA ALA A 210 14.60 -8.70 21.51
C ALA A 210 14.02 -10.09 21.16
N ALA A 211 12.76 -10.15 20.69
CA ALA A 211 12.10 -11.40 20.33
C ALA A 211 11.91 -11.46 18.81
N SER A 212 12.38 -12.53 18.17
CA SER A 212 12.00 -12.87 16.79
C SER A 212 10.49 -13.15 16.73
N ALA A 213 9.82 -12.70 15.68
CA ALA A 213 8.45 -13.11 15.43
C ALA A 213 8.54 -14.51 14.84
N PRO A 214 7.76 -15.49 15.33
CA PRO A 214 7.74 -16.81 14.71
C PRO A 214 7.35 -16.65 13.24
N GLY A 215 8.24 -17.07 12.33
CA GLY A 215 7.89 -17.19 10.92
C GLY A 215 7.07 -18.45 10.75
N ASP A 216 5.75 -18.37 10.94
CA ASP A 216 4.88 -19.54 10.78
C ASP A 216 4.73 -19.89 9.28
N PRO A 217 5.28 -21.05 8.83
CA PRO A 217 5.19 -21.46 7.43
C PRO A 217 3.75 -21.70 6.96
N ALA A 218 2.80 -21.95 7.88
CA ALA A 218 1.38 -22.04 7.56
C ALA A 218 0.83 -20.72 6.98
N GLY A 219 1.50 -19.60 7.29
CA GLY A 219 1.22 -18.29 6.70
C GLY A 219 1.28 -18.27 5.17
N VAL A 220 2.07 -19.15 4.55
CA VAL A 220 2.13 -19.25 3.08
C VAL A 220 0.79 -19.71 2.52
N ALA A 221 0.20 -20.77 3.07
CA ALA A 221 -1.10 -21.26 2.62
C ALA A 221 -2.24 -20.27 2.98
N ALA A 222 -2.12 -19.62 4.15
CA ALA A 222 -3.10 -18.64 4.62
C ALA A 222 -3.20 -17.42 3.69
N PHE A 223 -2.09 -16.93 3.16
CA PHE A 223 -2.03 -15.67 2.43
C PHE A 223 -1.64 -15.79 0.94
N ALA A 224 -1.41 -17.01 0.45
CA ALA A 224 -1.15 -17.25 -0.97
C ALA A 224 -2.27 -16.67 -1.84
N ALA A 225 -1.88 -16.16 -3.02
CA ALA A 225 -2.82 -15.69 -4.02
C ALA A 225 -3.84 -16.78 -4.39
N ARG A 226 -5.08 -16.38 -4.65
CA ARG A 226 -6.19 -17.29 -4.96
C ARG A 226 -6.85 -16.90 -6.26
N ALA A 227 -7.55 -17.86 -6.86
CA ALA A 227 -8.34 -17.59 -8.05
C ALA A 227 -9.58 -16.78 -7.66
N ASP A 228 -9.78 -15.64 -8.31
CA ASP A 228 -10.99 -14.82 -8.26
C ASP A 228 -11.72 -14.76 -9.62
N THR A 229 -11.16 -15.46 -10.62
CA THR A 229 -11.66 -15.56 -11.99
C THR A 229 -11.60 -17.02 -12.49
N PRO A 230 -12.30 -17.37 -13.58
CA PRO A 230 -12.29 -18.73 -14.13
C PRO A 230 -10.94 -19.17 -14.72
N PHE A 231 -9.95 -18.29 -14.77
CA PHE A 231 -8.62 -18.55 -15.35
C PHE A 231 -7.60 -19.06 -14.31
N GLY A 232 -8.06 -19.47 -13.14
CA GLY A 232 -7.22 -19.93 -12.03
C GLY A 232 -6.38 -18.80 -11.40
N THR A 233 -5.51 -19.16 -10.45
CA THR A 233 -4.73 -18.17 -9.68
C THR A 233 -3.80 -17.34 -10.55
N LEU A 234 -3.11 -17.95 -11.52
CA LEU A 234 -2.19 -17.22 -12.40
C LEU A 234 -2.93 -16.26 -13.33
N GLY A 235 -4.09 -16.67 -13.86
CA GLY A 235 -4.95 -15.79 -14.66
C GLY A 235 -5.50 -14.63 -13.84
N SER A 236 -5.90 -14.90 -12.60
CA SER A 236 -6.36 -13.88 -11.63
C SER A 236 -5.27 -12.84 -11.36
N LEU A 237 -4.03 -13.28 -11.08
CA LEU A 237 -2.87 -12.41 -10.92
C LEU A 237 -2.55 -11.61 -12.18
N LEU A 238 -2.68 -12.21 -13.37
CA LEU A 238 -2.44 -11.52 -14.65
C LEU A 238 -3.46 -10.40 -14.86
N LEU A 239 -4.70 -10.62 -14.40
CA LEU A 239 -5.80 -9.66 -14.40
C LEU A 239 -5.71 -8.62 -13.28
N LEU A 240 -4.62 -8.61 -12.52
CA LEU A 240 -4.34 -7.73 -11.38
C LEU A 240 -5.15 -8.03 -10.11
N GLY A 241 -5.92 -9.12 -10.09
CA GLY A 241 -6.65 -9.59 -8.91
C GLY A 241 -5.91 -10.69 -8.16
N GLY A 242 -6.66 -11.55 -7.49
CA GLY A 242 -6.19 -12.77 -6.85
C GLY A 242 -5.72 -12.59 -5.42
N ALA A 243 -6.28 -11.61 -4.69
CA ALA A 243 -6.07 -11.50 -3.26
C ALA A 243 -6.47 -12.80 -2.54
N TRP A 244 -5.81 -13.06 -1.41
CA TRP A 244 -6.10 -14.25 -0.61
C TRP A 244 -7.51 -14.19 0.00
N ASN A 245 -8.12 -13.03 0.15
CA ASN A 245 -9.42 -12.87 0.79
C ASN A 245 -10.56 -12.79 -0.26
N ALA A 246 -11.42 -13.80 -0.30
CA ALA A 246 -12.56 -13.82 -1.22
C ALA A 246 -13.57 -12.68 -0.98
N GLU A 247 -13.66 -12.16 0.26
CA GLU A 247 -14.56 -11.04 0.58
C GLU A 247 -14.12 -9.73 -0.11
N THR A 248 -12.89 -9.65 -0.61
CA THR A 248 -12.37 -8.43 -1.25
C THR A 248 -12.60 -8.39 -2.75
N VAL A 249 -13.07 -9.48 -3.34
CA VAL A 249 -13.41 -9.55 -4.77
C VAL A 249 -14.55 -8.56 -5.06
N PRO A 250 -14.40 -7.59 -5.97
CA PRO A 250 -15.45 -6.62 -6.26
C PRO A 250 -16.67 -7.25 -6.93
N GLY A 251 -17.87 -6.77 -6.60
CA GLY A 251 -19.10 -7.23 -7.24
C GLY A 251 -19.10 -7.00 -8.76
N GLY A 252 -19.57 -7.98 -9.54
CA GLY A 252 -19.58 -7.92 -11.01
C GLY A 252 -18.22 -8.18 -11.67
N TYR A 253 -17.14 -8.29 -10.89
CA TYR A 253 -15.86 -8.82 -11.33
C TYR A 253 -15.77 -10.33 -11.03
N GLY A 254 -14.93 -11.06 -11.76
CA GLY A 254 -14.73 -12.50 -11.59
C GLY A 254 -15.69 -13.40 -12.37
N GLY A 255 -16.78 -12.87 -12.93
CA GLY A 255 -17.65 -13.63 -13.85
C GLY A 255 -16.93 -13.95 -15.18
N PRO A 256 -17.24 -15.07 -15.88
CA PRO A 256 -16.52 -15.47 -17.09
C PRO A 256 -16.45 -14.39 -18.17
N VAL A 257 -17.56 -13.70 -18.41
CA VAL A 257 -17.64 -12.63 -19.43
C VAL A 257 -16.84 -11.40 -19.02
N THR A 258 -17.05 -10.87 -17.81
CA THR A 258 -16.34 -9.67 -17.36
C THR A 258 -14.85 -9.92 -17.18
N ALA A 259 -14.45 -11.10 -16.71
CA ALA A 259 -13.06 -11.54 -16.64
C ALA A 259 -12.42 -11.68 -18.03
N ALA A 260 -13.12 -12.27 -19.01
CA ALA A 260 -12.62 -12.38 -20.38
C ALA A 260 -12.47 -11.00 -21.06
N LEU A 261 -13.42 -10.09 -20.86
CA LEU A 261 -13.33 -8.72 -21.37
C LEU A 261 -12.17 -7.95 -20.71
N TRP A 262 -11.98 -8.11 -19.40
CA TRP A 262 -10.83 -7.51 -18.71
C TRP A 262 -9.50 -8.12 -19.18
N LEU A 263 -9.47 -9.42 -19.48
CA LEU A 263 -8.32 -10.07 -20.10
C LEU A 263 -7.97 -9.46 -21.45
N LEU A 264 -8.96 -9.14 -22.28
CA LEU A 264 -8.73 -8.43 -23.55
C LEU A 264 -8.12 -7.04 -23.32
N VAL A 265 -8.55 -6.30 -22.29
CA VAL A 265 -7.95 -5.01 -21.91
C VAL A 265 -6.48 -5.18 -21.51
N VAL A 266 -6.18 -6.16 -20.67
CA VAL A 266 -4.81 -6.46 -20.21
C VAL A 266 -3.93 -6.92 -21.39
N ALA A 267 -4.40 -7.86 -22.19
CA ALA A 267 -3.69 -8.41 -23.35
C ALA A 267 -3.42 -7.32 -24.40
N ALA A 268 -4.42 -6.51 -24.75
CA ALA A 268 -4.27 -5.40 -25.68
C ALA A 268 -3.27 -4.37 -25.16
N SER A 269 -3.27 -4.10 -23.85
CA SER A 269 -2.32 -3.19 -23.20
C SER A 269 -0.88 -3.72 -23.28
N ILE A 270 -0.66 -4.99 -22.90
CA ILE A 270 0.65 -5.63 -22.97
C ILE A 270 1.14 -5.68 -24.43
N ALA A 271 0.29 -6.06 -25.38
CA ALA A 271 0.60 -6.08 -26.81
C ALA A 271 0.92 -4.66 -27.34
N ALA A 272 0.15 -3.64 -26.94
CA ALA A 272 0.41 -2.26 -27.31
C ALA A 272 1.77 -1.75 -26.79
N TYR A 273 2.14 -2.14 -25.57
CA TYR A 273 3.46 -1.88 -25.00
C TYR A 273 4.56 -2.62 -25.78
N ALA A 274 4.39 -3.93 -26.00
CA ALA A 274 5.34 -4.81 -26.69
C ALA A 274 5.46 -4.57 -28.21
N GLY A 275 4.49 -3.91 -28.84
CA GLY A 275 4.55 -3.49 -30.25
C GLY A 275 5.29 -2.17 -30.47
N SER A 276 5.40 -1.31 -29.44
CA SER A 276 5.94 0.06 -29.57
C SER A 276 7.46 0.19 -29.82
N GLY A 277 8.19 -0.92 -29.84
CA GLY A 277 9.62 -0.99 -30.16
C GLY A 277 9.88 -1.35 -31.63
N ARG A 278 8.81 -1.65 -32.38
CA ARG A 278 8.83 -1.77 -33.84
C ARG A 278 8.24 -0.48 -34.40
N ILE A 279 9.06 0.56 -34.58
CA ILE A 279 8.68 1.72 -35.41
C ILE A 279 9.13 1.42 -36.86
N PRO A 280 8.32 1.78 -37.87
CA PRO A 280 8.33 1.21 -39.22
C PRO A 280 9.44 1.81 -40.09
N GLY A 281 10.67 1.33 -39.93
CA GLY A 281 11.76 1.61 -40.88
C GLY A 281 11.73 0.67 -42.08
N LEU A 282 11.29 -0.58 -41.89
CA LEU A 282 11.34 -1.60 -42.94
C LEU A 282 10.25 -1.41 -44.01
N THR A 283 9.05 -0.97 -43.63
CA THR A 283 7.96 -0.68 -44.59
C THR A 283 8.15 0.64 -45.34
N ALA A 284 8.92 1.59 -44.80
CA ALA A 284 9.34 2.80 -45.52
C ALA A 284 10.53 2.52 -46.46
N TYR A 285 11.48 1.67 -46.03
CA TYR A 285 12.59 1.19 -46.85
C TYR A 285 12.13 0.32 -48.04
N LEU A 286 11.09 -0.50 -47.85
CA LEU A 286 10.53 -1.36 -48.89
C LEU A 286 9.54 -0.64 -49.83
N ARG A 287 9.09 0.58 -49.52
CA ARG A 287 8.22 1.40 -50.41
C ARG A 287 8.93 2.59 -51.06
N GLY A 288 10.08 3.02 -50.53
CA GLY A 288 10.85 4.15 -51.05
C GLY A 288 12.10 3.70 -51.77
N GLY A 289 11.95 3.04 -52.91
CA GLY A 289 13.07 2.77 -53.82
C GLY A 289 13.59 4.08 -54.41
N ARG A 290 14.63 4.66 -53.80
CA ARG A 290 15.60 5.54 -54.48
C ARG A 290 16.90 5.55 -53.68
N ALA A 291 17.89 4.90 -54.28
CA ALA A 291 19.27 4.85 -53.84
C ALA A 291 19.85 6.27 -53.72
N LEU A 292 20.56 6.53 -52.63
CA LEU A 292 21.57 7.59 -52.55
C LEU A 292 22.85 6.95 -51.99
N GLY A 293 23.93 7.10 -52.76
CA GLY A 293 25.19 6.37 -52.66
C GLY A 293 26.08 6.72 -51.46
N PRO A 294 27.28 6.10 -51.42
CA PRO A 294 28.16 6.16 -50.26
C PRO A 294 29.02 7.44 -50.28
N THR A 295 28.98 8.24 -49.21
CA THR A 295 30.01 9.24 -48.95
C THR A 295 30.39 9.30 -47.46
N SER A 296 31.63 8.83 -47.22
CA SER A 296 32.71 9.40 -46.42
C SER A 296 32.49 9.91 -44.98
N HIS A 297 33.35 9.35 -44.12
CA HIS A 297 33.89 9.84 -42.85
C HIS A 297 33.67 11.32 -42.47
N ALA A 298 33.12 11.53 -41.26
CA ALA A 298 33.53 12.62 -40.39
C ALA A 298 33.57 12.14 -38.93
N ARG A 299 34.77 12.11 -38.34
CA ARG A 299 35.02 12.02 -36.90
C ARG A 299 34.42 13.26 -36.24
N GLY A 300 33.69 13.06 -35.15
CA GLY A 300 33.20 14.13 -34.29
C GLY A 300 32.63 13.53 -33.02
N GLU A 301 33.46 13.45 -31.98
CA GLU A 301 33.08 13.06 -30.63
C GLU A 301 32.05 14.05 -30.06
N GLY A 302 30.77 13.73 -30.21
CA GLY A 302 29.67 14.39 -29.52
C GLY A 302 29.21 13.54 -28.35
N ILE A 303 29.58 13.92 -27.13
CA ILE A 303 29.02 13.35 -25.90
C ILE A 303 27.49 13.47 -25.96
N PRO A 304 26.71 12.38 -25.84
CA PRO A 304 25.25 12.46 -25.87
C PRO A 304 24.76 13.24 -24.63
N GLY A 305 24.20 14.43 -24.85
CA GLY A 305 23.58 15.23 -23.80
C GLY A 305 22.44 14.49 -23.09
N PRO A 306 22.18 14.76 -21.80
CA PRO A 306 21.23 14.01 -20.99
C PRO A 306 19.78 14.45 -21.20
N THR A 307 19.26 14.54 -22.44
CA THR A 307 17.84 14.89 -22.69
C THR A 307 17.41 14.65 -24.13
N SER A 308 17.29 13.40 -24.55
CA SER A 308 16.62 13.08 -25.82
C SER A 308 15.82 11.79 -25.71
N TYR A 309 14.58 11.88 -25.24
CA TYR A 309 13.61 10.83 -25.56
C TYR A 309 13.42 10.86 -27.08
N ALA A 310 13.76 9.76 -27.77
CA ALA A 310 13.19 9.53 -29.09
C ALA A 310 11.65 9.61 -28.97
N PRO A 311 10.96 10.37 -29.83
CA PRO A 311 9.50 10.41 -29.86
C PRO A 311 8.96 8.99 -30.06
N GLY A 312 8.48 8.34 -28.99
CA GLY A 312 7.99 6.95 -29.02
C GLY A 312 8.62 5.98 -28.01
N GLY A 313 9.67 6.38 -27.27
CA GLY A 313 10.41 5.48 -26.38
C GLY A 313 9.57 4.80 -25.27
N ARG A 314 9.81 3.50 -25.06
CA ARG A 314 9.34 2.73 -23.88
C ARG A 314 10.00 3.26 -22.61
N VAL A 315 9.38 3.04 -21.45
CA VAL A 315 10.10 3.19 -20.17
C VAL A 315 11.04 1.98 -20.05
N PRO A 316 12.38 2.17 -20.14
CA PRO A 316 13.31 1.04 -20.08
C PRO A 316 13.12 0.27 -18.76
N GLY A 317 13.12 -1.06 -18.84
CA GLY A 317 13.04 -1.93 -17.66
C GLY A 317 11.65 -2.16 -17.08
N LEU A 318 10.59 -1.47 -17.54
CA LEU A 318 9.23 -1.66 -16.97
C LEU A 318 8.71 -3.10 -17.17
N ALA A 319 8.84 -3.66 -18.36
CA ALA A 319 8.48 -5.07 -18.61
C ALA A 319 9.36 -6.03 -17.78
N VAL A 320 10.60 -5.63 -17.52
CA VAL A 320 11.55 -6.42 -16.73
C VAL A 320 11.25 -6.33 -15.24
N ALA A 321 10.61 -5.28 -14.73
CA ALA A 321 10.11 -5.20 -13.36
C ALA A 321 8.78 -5.97 -13.19
N ALA A 322 7.93 -5.99 -14.21
CA ALA A 322 6.67 -6.73 -14.20
C ALA A 322 6.86 -8.25 -14.07
N VAL A 323 7.87 -8.84 -14.73
CA VAL A 323 8.10 -10.29 -14.72
C VAL A 323 8.50 -10.83 -13.34
N PRO A 324 9.54 -10.31 -12.63
CA PRO A 324 9.88 -10.71 -11.27
C PRO A 324 8.77 -10.41 -10.28
N GLY A 325 8.06 -9.27 -10.43
CA GLY A 325 6.90 -8.96 -9.59
C GLY A 325 5.81 -10.01 -9.72
N PHE A 326 5.45 -10.38 -10.95
CA PHE A 326 4.49 -11.45 -11.22
C PHE A 326 4.96 -12.82 -10.72
N ALA A 327 6.24 -13.17 -10.91
CA ALA A 327 6.82 -14.41 -10.43
C ALA A 327 6.78 -14.51 -8.89
N LEU A 328 7.13 -13.43 -8.19
CA LEU A 328 7.02 -13.33 -6.73
C LEU A 328 5.56 -13.42 -6.28
N ALA A 329 4.64 -12.80 -7.01
CA ALA A 329 3.22 -12.89 -6.69
C ALA A 329 2.65 -14.30 -6.80
N ALA A 330 3.16 -15.08 -7.76
CA ALA A 330 2.77 -16.47 -7.97
C ALA A 330 3.49 -17.47 -7.03
N LEU A 331 4.58 -17.06 -6.36
CA LEU A 331 5.47 -17.96 -5.62
C LEU A 331 4.73 -18.81 -4.58
N GLY A 332 3.91 -18.17 -3.75
CA GLY A 332 3.14 -18.84 -2.69
C GLY A 332 2.05 -19.79 -3.22
N ALA A 333 1.57 -19.57 -4.45
CA ALA A 333 0.54 -20.41 -5.06
C ALA A 333 1.13 -21.58 -5.87
N VAL A 334 2.26 -21.36 -6.56
CA VAL A 334 2.84 -22.34 -7.49
C VAL A 334 3.89 -23.23 -6.81
N VAL A 335 4.75 -22.64 -5.97
CA VAL A 335 5.84 -23.35 -5.29
C VAL A 335 5.85 -23.05 -3.78
N PRO A 336 4.76 -23.35 -3.05
CA PRO A 336 4.64 -23.02 -1.62
C PRO A 336 5.74 -23.64 -0.77
N GLY A 337 6.35 -24.77 -1.18
CA GLY A 337 7.47 -25.39 -0.49
C GLY A 337 8.73 -24.50 -0.44
N VAL A 338 9.05 -23.81 -1.55
CA VAL A 338 10.20 -22.90 -1.63
C VAL A 338 10.00 -21.72 -0.68
N LEU A 339 8.82 -21.11 -0.70
CA LEU A 339 8.53 -19.98 0.17
C LEU A 339 8.47 -20.40 1.66
N ARG A 340 7.90 -21.58 1.96
CA ARG A 340 7.94 -22.14 3.33
C ARG A 340 9.37 -22.39 3.80
N GLY A 341 10.23 -22.95 2.93
CA GLY A 341 11.65 -23.14 3.23
C GLY A 341 12.36 -21.81 3.51
N ALA A 342 12.14 -20.79 2.68
CA ALA A 342 12.71 -19.46 2.90
C ALA A 342 12.26 -18.84 4.22
N ILE A 343 10.96 -18.93 4.57
CA ILE A 343 10.45 -18.44 5.86
C ILE A 343 11.04 -19.23 7.04
N GLY A 344 11.25 -20.54 6.88
CA GLY A 344 11.93 -21.37 7.87
C GLY A 344 13.39 -20.97 8.08
N LEU A 345 14.10 -20.55 7.02
CA LEU A 345 15.47 -20.02 7.12
C LEU A 345 15.51 -18.66 7.82
N TRP A 346 14.59 -17.77 7.46
CA TRP A 346 14.48 -16.45 8.08
C TRP A 346 13.03 -15.97 8.09
N PRO A 347 12.43 -15.72 9.27
CA PRO A 347 11.06 -15.22 9.39
C PRO A 347 10.80 -13.93 8.62
N GLY A 348 11.85 -13.15 8.33
CA GLY A 348 11.76 -11.94 7.54
C GLY A 348 11.25 -12.16 6.12
N PHE A 349 11.33 -13.38 5.55
CA PHE A 349 10.69 -13.70 4.26
C PHE A 349 9.16 -13.82 4.34
N ALA A 350 8.57 -13.80 5.52
CA ALA A 350 7.12 -13.95 5.69
C ALA A 350 6.32 -12.86 4.96
N PHE A 351 6.89 -11.69 4.67
CA PHE A 351 6.20 -10.68 3.85
C PHE A 351 5.87 -11.13 2.43
N LEU A 352 6.63 -12.08 1.87
CA LEU A 352 6.37 -12.65 0.55
C LEU A 352 5.14 -13.56 0.53
N ARG A 353 4.56 -13.90 1.71
CA ARG A 353 3.37 -14.75 1.83
C ARG A 353 2.13 -14.14 1.20
N ASP A 354 1.96 -12.81 1.32
CA ASP A 354 0.94 -12.07 0.57
C ASP A 354 1.54 -11.71 -0.80
N GLY A 355 1.46 -12.66 -1.73
CA GLY A 355 2.10 -12.54 -3.03
C GLY A 355 1.47 -11.47 -3.92
N GLN A 356 0.14 -11.30 -3.86
CA GLN A 356 -0.60 -10.47 -4.81
C GLN A 356 -0.12 -9.00 -4.80
N GLN A 357 0.43 -8.50 -3.68
CA GLN A 357 0.96 -7.13 -3.59
C GLN A 357 2.07 -6.86 -4.62
N PHE A 358 2.82 -7.89 -5.02
CA PHE A 358 3.92 -7.82 -5.99
C PHE A 358 3.44 -7.78 -7.46
N VAL A 359 2.12 -7.83 -7.71
CA VAL A 359 1.54 -7.59 -9.04
C VAL A 359 1.60 -6.11 -9.44
N ALA A 360 1.83 -5.19 -8.50
CA ALA A 360 1.85 -3.75 -8.77
C ALA A 360 2.70 -3.30 -9.99
N PRO A 361 3.92 -3.83 -10.25
CA PRO A 361 4.70 -3.46 -11.43
C PRO A 361 4.02 -3.89 -12.74
N LEU A 362 3.28 -5.00 -12.74
CA LEU A 362 2.44 -5.41 -13.88
C LEU A 362 1.31 -4.40 -14.12
N ALA A 363 0.68 -3.87 -13.07
CA ALA A 363 -0.34 -2.83 -13.21
C ALA A 363 0.22 -1.57 -13.90
N VAL A 364 1.47 -1.18 -13.58
CA VAL A 364 2.14 -0.04 -14.25
C VAL A 364 2.40 -0.36 -15.74
N LEU A 365 2.79 -1.60 -16.07
CA LEU A 365 2.96 -2.05 -17.45
C LEU A 365 1.63 -2.00 -18.22
N VAL A 366 0.55 -2.50 -17.62
CA VAL A 366 -0.80 -2.49 -18.20
C VAL A 366 -1.26 -1.05 -18.42
N ALA A 367 -1.11 -0.14 -17.45
CA ALA A 367 -1.45 1.27 -17.61
C ALA A 367 -0.65 1.96 -18.73
N ALA A 368 0.68 1.74 -18.78
CA ALA A 368 1.54 2.27 -19.85
C ALA A 368 1.17 1.72 -21.23
N GLY A 369 0.69 0.47 -21.27
CA GLY A 369 0.16 -0.22 -22.44
C GLY A 369 -1.18 0.34 -22.90
N ALA A 370 -2.13 0.54 -21.98
CA ALA A 370 -3.44 1.10 -22.23
C ALA A 370 -3.35 2.51 -22.84
N GLY A 371 -2.49 3.36 -22.27
CA GLY A 371 -2.23 4.67 -22.85
C GLY A 371 -1.69 4.60 -24.29
N ARG A 372 -0.82 3.62 -24.58
CA ARG A 372 -0.31 3.38 -25.95
C ARG A 372 -1.37 2.79 -26.89
N ALA A 373 -2.24 1.92 -26.40
CA ALA A 373 -3.38 1.39 -27.16
C ALA A 373 -4.31 2.53 -27.55
N ALA A 374 -4.67 3.39 -26.60
CA ALA A 374 -5.50 4.57 -26.83
C ALA A 374 -4.86 5.58 -27.80
N ALA A 375 -3.52 5.65 -27.89
CA ALA A 375 -2.84 6.50 -28.86
C ALA A 375 -3.07 6.08 -30.32
N ARG A 376 -3.46 4.82 -30.56
CA ARG A 376 -3.79 4.28 -31.89
C ARG A 376 -5.26 4.48 -32.28
N LEU A 377 -6.11 4.87 -31.32
CA LEU A 377 -7.53 5.07 -31.58
C LEU A 377 -7.81 6.47 -32.15
N PRO A 378 -8.83 6.63 -33.01
CA PRO A 378 -9.27 7.93 -33.49
C PRO A 378 -9.82 8.79 -32.34
N GLY A 379 -9.69 10.12 -32.44
CA GLY A 379 -10.01 11.05 -31.33
C GLY A 379 -11.45 11.02 -30.79
N ARG A 380 -12.38 10.36 -31.52
CA ARG A 380 -13.79 10.16 -31.11
C ARG A 380 -13.98 9.00 -30.11
N THR A 381 -12.95 8.23 -29.76
CA THR A 381 -13.04 7.09 -28.84
C THR A 381 -12.84 7.46 -27.36
N ALA A 382 -13.19 8.68 -26.95
CA ALA A 382 -13.21 9.06 -25.53
C ALA A 382 -14.06 8.11 -24.64
N PRO A 383 -15.17 7.51 -25.12
CA PRO A 383 -15.92 6.50 -24.36
C PRO A 383 -15.09 5.27 -23.95
N ALA A 384 -13.97 4.98 -24.62
CA ALA A 384 -13.08 3.88 -24.22
C ALA A 384 -12.49 4.06 -22.81
N LEU A 385 -12.47 5.30 -22.28
CA LEU A 385 -12.08 5.57 -20.90
C LEU A 385 -13.08 5.01 -19.88
N LEU A 386 -14.31 4.72 -20.28
CA LEU A 386 -15.33 4.15 -19.39
C LEU A 386 -15.22 2.63 -19.27
N VAL A 387 -14.45 1.97 -20.13
CA VAL A 387 -14.32 0.50 -20.14
C VAL A 387 -13.93 -0.07 -18.77
N PRO A 388 -12.93 0.46 -18.03
CA PRO A 388 -12.61 -0.05 -16.70
C PRO A 388 -13.76 0.08 -15.69
N LEU A 389 -14.56 1.16 -15.79
CA LEU A 389 -15.71 1.38 -14.91
C LEU A 389 -16.84 0.39 -15.21
N LEU A 390 -17.06 0.08 -16.48
CA LEU A 390 -18.07 -0.89 -16.93
C LEU A 390 -17.69 -2.34 -16.59
N LEU A 391 -16.40 -2.67 -16.64
CA LEU A 391 -15.91 -4.03 -16.34
C LEU A 391 -15.66 -4.27 -14.85
N LEU A 392 -15.56 -3.21 -14.05
CA LEU A 392 -15.36 -3.26 -12.61
C LEU A 392 -16.35 -2.32 -11.88
N PRO A 393 -17.67 -2.52 -12.03
CA PRO A 393 -18.66 -1.63 -11.43
C PRO A 393 -18.68 -1.75 -9.90
N GLY A 394 -18.32 -2.91 -9.34
CA GLY A 394 -18.30 -3.15 -7.90
C GLY A 394 -17.19 -2.44 -7.12
N LEU A 395 -16.34 -1.64 -7.77
CA LEU A 395 -15.47 -0.68 -7.09
C LEU A 395 -16.21 0.64 -6.81
N ALA A 396 -17.23 0.98 -7.60
CA ALA A 396 -17.98 2.22 -7.43
C ALA A 396 -18.82 2.22 -6.15
N TRP A 397 -19.15 3.43 -5.70
CA TRP A 397 -20.10 3.70 -4.63
C TRP A 397 -19.74 3.04 -3.28
N GLY A 398 -18.47 3.10 -2.88
CA GLY A 398 -18.00 2.44 -1.67
C GLY A 398 -17.98 0.92 -1.84
N ALA A 399 -17.55 0.45 -3.02
CA ALA A 399 -17.58 -0.94 -3.43
C ALA A 399 -18.96 -1.62 -3.30
N GLY A 400 -19.99 -1.00 -3.90
CA GLY A 400 -21.39 -1.43 -3.80
C GLY A 400 -22.04 -1.09 -2.45
N GLY A 401 -21.58 -0.02 -1.80
CA GLY A 401 -22.08 0.42 -0.49
C GLY A 401 -21.53 -0.38 0.70
N ARG A 402 -20.51 -1.23 0.49
CA ARG A 402 -19.81 -1.94 1.57
C ARG A 402 -19.02 -0.98 2.45
N LEU A 403 -18.25 -0.09 1.83
CA LEU A 403 -17.51 0.96 2.52
C LEU A 403 -18.43 2.15 2.80
N ARG A 404 -18.70 2.42 4.08
CA ARG A 404 -19.48 3.58 4.54
C ARG A 404 -18.77 4.21 5.73
N ALA A 405 -18.97 5.51 5.91
CA ALA A 405 -18.48 6.20 7.10
C ALA A 405 -19.29 5.81 8.34
N VAL A 406 -18.62 5.66 9.48
CA VAL A 406 -19.22 5.36 10.80
C VAL A 406 -18.65 6.28 11.86
N HIS A 407 -19.39 6.46 12.96
CA HIS A 407 -18.92 7.21 14.13
C HIS A 407 -18.56 6.24 15.24
N TYR A 408 -17.50 6.57 15.99
CA TYR A 408 -17.18 5.81 17.20
C TYR A 408 -18.26 6.05 18.26
N PRO A 409 -18.72 5.01 18.94
CA PRO A 409 -19.67 5.12 20.05
C PRO A 409 -19.15 5.99 21.22
N ALA A 410 -20.06 6.51 22.03
CA ALA A 410 -19.72 7.43 23.12
C ALA A 410 -18.98 6.75 24.30
N ASP A 411 -19.24 5.47 24.54
CA ASP A 411 -18.56 4.68 25.57
C ASP A 411 -17.07 4.45 25.28
N TRP A 412 -16.67 4.38 24.01
CA TRP A 412 -15.26 4.41 23.62
C TRP A 412 -14.56 5.68 24.10
N ALA A 413 -15.19 6.84 23.93
CA ALA A 413 -14.65 8.11 24.42
C ALA A 413 -14.58 8.15 25.96
N ARG A 414 -15.58 7.59 26.65
CA ARG A 414 -15.55 7.45 28.12
C ARG A 414 -14.43 6.55 28.59
N ALA A 415 -14.23 5.39 27.95
CA ALA A 415 -13.15 4.46 28.25
C ALA A 415 -11.77 5.12 28.06
N ARG A 416 -11.59 5.88 26.97
CA ARG A 416 -10.39 6.68 26.76
C ARG A 416 -10.14 7.67 27.90
N THR A 417 -11.16 8.41 28.33
CA THR A 417 -11.02 9.38 29.43
C THR A 417 -10.63 8.69 30.73
N ALA A 418 -11.27 7.55 31.05
CA ALA A 418 -10.94 6.75 32.24
C ALA A 418 -9.49 6.25 32.21
N VAL A 419 -9.05 5.66 31.09
CA VAL A 419 -7.67 5.16 30.91
C VAL A 419 -6.65 6.30 30.92
N ALA A 420 -6.99 7.48 30.37
CA ALA A 420 -6.09 8.63 30.40
C ALA A 420 -5.89 9.20 31.81
N ALA A 421 -6.93 9.16 32.65
CA ALA A 421 -6.87 9.66 34.03
C ALA A 421 -6.02 8.78 34.94
N ASP A 422 -6.01 7.47 34.71
CA ASP A 422 -5.22 6.51 35.49
C ASP A 422 -4.56 5.46 34.58
N PRO A 423 -3.45 5.80 33.88
CA PRO A 423 -2.86 4.94 32.85
C PRO A 423 -2.51 3.52 33.31
N GLY A 424 -2.62 2.56 32.40
CA GLY A 424 -2.16 1.18 32.57
C GLY A 424 -2.57 0.27 31.42
N ASP A 425 -2.00 -0.93 31.38
CA ASP A 425 -2.26 -1.91 30.33
C ASP A 425 -3.75 -2.27 30.24
N VAL A 426 -4.25 -2.33 29.01
CA VAL A 426 -5.63 -2.70 28.70
C VAL A 426 -5.64 -4.00 27.92
N LEU A 427 -6.26 -5.05 28.44
CA LEU A 427 -6.51 -6.28 27.71
C LEU A 427 -7.87 -6.21 27.01
N VAL A 428 -7.97 -6.73 25.78
CA VAL A 428 -9.20 -6.63 24.98
C VAL A 428 -9.88 -8.00 24.81
N LEU A 429 -11.19 -8.08 25.07
CA LEU A 429 -12.03 -9.26 24.92
C LEU A 429 -13.24 -9.00 24.00
N PRO A 430 -13.67 -9.95 23.16
CA PRO A 430 -13.14 -11.32 22.99
C PRO A 430 -11.67 -11.39 22.53
N TRP A 431 -10.98 -12.49 22.75
CA TRP A 431 -9.53 -12.59 22.52
C TRP A 431 -9.14 -12.79 21.04
N ALA A 432 -9.24 -11.73 20.22
CA ALA A 432 -8.99 -11.77 18.77
C ALA A 432 -8.52 -10.42 18.18
N ALA A 433 -7.69 -10.45 17.13
CA ALA A 433 -7.16 -9.27 16.45
C ALA A 433 -8.22 -8.50 15.64
N TYR A 434 -9.13 -9.23 15.00
CA TYR A 434 -10.15 -8.66 14.11
C TYR A 434 -11.54 -8.75 14.73
N ARG A 435 -12.31 -7.68 14.52
CA ARG A 435 -13.65 -7.46 15.07
C ARG A 435 -14.67 -7.24 13.97
N SER A 436 -15.92 -7.57 14.26
CA SER A 436 -17.06 -7.28 13.38
C SER A 436 -18.13 -6.55 14.19
N TYR A 437 -17.83 -5.32 14.58
CA TYR A 437 -18.69 -4.53 15.45
C TYR A 437 -20.06 -4.23 14.81
N PRO A 438 -21.18 -4.38 15.54
CA PRO A 438 -22.50 -4.00 15.04
C PRO A 438 -22.58 -2.54 14.59
N TRP A 439 -22.01 -1.62 15.36
CA TRP A 439 -21.93 -0.18 15.03
C TRP A 439 -21.05 0.11 13.80
N ASN A 440 -20.17 -0.81 13.40
CA ASN A 440 -19.42 -0.76 12.13
C ASN A 440 -20.15 -1.49 10.98
N GLY A 441 -21.46 -1.74 11.12
CA GLY A 441 -22.25 -2.48 10.13
C GLY A 441 -21.77 -3.92 9.94
N GLY A 442 -21.16 -4.53 10.96
CA GLY A 442 -20.65 -5.90 10.92
C GLY A 442 -19.40 -6.10 10.04
N ARG A 443 -18.79 -5.02 9.52
CA ARG A 443 -17.57 -5.13 8.74
C ARG A 443 -16.40 -5.57 9.60
N ARG A 444 -15.65 -6.56 9.12
CA ARG A 444 -14.40 -6.98 9.72
C ARG A 444 -13.40 -5.83 9.73
N VAL A 445 -12.75 -5.58 10.86
CA VAL A 445 -11.76 -4.53 11.06
C VAL A 445 -10.73 -4.97 12.10
N LEU A 446 -9.46 -4.63 11.92
CA LEU A 446 -8.45 -4.77 12.97
C LEU A 446 -8.90 -3.95 14.17
N ASP A 447 -8.79 -4.49 15.40
CA ASP A 447 -9.34 -3.83 16.58
C ASP A 447 -8.83 -2.38 16.69
N PRO A 448 -9.73 -1.38 16.80
CA PRO A 448 -9.30 0.01 16.91
C PRO A 448 -8.75 0.43 18.27
N LEU A 449 -8.98 -0.32 19.35
CA LEU A 449 -8.56 0.07 20.71
C LEU A 449 -7.05 0.34 20.83
N PRO A 450 -6.14 -0.45 20.24
CA PRO A 450 -4.70 -0.14 20.22
C PRO A 450 -4.33 1.22 19.63
N ARG A 451 -5.13 1.75 18.68
CA ARG A 451 -4.96 3.11 18.15
C ARG A 451 -5.76 4.15 18.94
N PHE A 452 -6.86 3.75 19.56
CA PHE A 452 -7.84 4.65 20.17
C PHE A 452 -7.49 5.05 21.61
N LEU A 453 -7.00 4.09 22.41
CA LEU A 453 -6.69 4.29 23.82
C LEU A 453 -5.25 4.82 24.01
N PRO A 454 -5.03 5.75 24.95
CA PRO A 454 -3.72 6.33 25.23
C PRO A 454 -2.90 5.44 26.18
N ALA A 455 -2.94 4.12 25.97
CA ALA A 455 -2.24 3.13 26.78
C ALA A 455 -1.82 1.95 25.91
N ARG A 456 -0.94 1.09 26.44
CA ARG A 456 -0.68 -0.20 25.79
C ARG A 456 -1.95 -1.04 25.83
N VAL A 457 -2.38 -1.48 24.66
CA VAL A 457 -3.51 -2.38 24.51
C VAL A 457 -2.99 -3.73 24.07
N ILE A 458 -3.30 -4.75 24.86
CA ILE A 458 -2.92 -6.14 24.62
C ILE A 458 -4.12 -6.83 23.99
N VAL A 459 -3.92 -7.30 22.76
CA VAL A 459 -4.90 -8.04 21.98
C VAL A 459 -4.22 -9.31 21.47
N ASN A 460 -5.00 -10.34 21.20
CA ASN A 460 -4.48 -11.48 20.45
C ASN A 460 -4.21 -11.09 19.00
N ASP A 461 -2.98 -10.72 18.67
CA ASP A 461 -2.55 -10.36 17.32
C ASP A 461 -2.36 -11.57 16.38
N GLY A 462 -2.65 -12.78 16.86
CA GLY A 462 -2.78 -13.98 16.03
C GLY A 462 -3.97 -13.87 15.07
N VAL A 463 -3.79 -14.41 13.86
CA VAL A 463 -4.78 -14.29 12.79
C VAL A 463 -5.35 -15.66 12.41
N ARG A 464 -6.66 -15.70 12.18
CA ARG A 464 -7.34 -16.86 11.60
C ARG A 464 -7.75 -16.53 10.19
N VAL A 465 -7.28 -17.33 9.24
CA VAL A 465 -7.56 -17.13 7.81
C VAL A 465 -8.32 -18.35 7.29
N ALA A 466 -9.53 -18.10 6.81
CA ALA A 466 -10.29 -19.09 6.09
C ALA A 466 -9.58 -19.42 4.77
N VAL A 467 -9.44 -20.71 4.48
CA VAL A 467 -8.85 -21.22 3.25
C VAL A 467 -9.87 -22.09 2.50
N PRO A 468 -9.70 -22.29 1.18
CA PRO A 468 -10.59 -23.14 0.40
C PRO A 468 -10.79 -24.53 1.03
N GLY A 469 -12.02 -25.04 0.96
CA GLY A 469 -12.40 -26.31 1.58
C GLY A 469 -12.90 -26.19 3.03
N GLY A 470 -13.27 -24.99 3.48
CA GLY A 470 -13.94 -24.77 4.78
C GLY A 470 -13.03 -24.91 6.00
N ARG A 471 -11.70 -24.91 5.80
CA ARG A 471 -10.72 -24.98 6.89
C ARG A 471 -10.26 -23.57 7.28
N ASP A 472 -9.92 -23.41 8.56
CA ASP A 472 -9.23 -22.23 9.06
C ASP A 472 -7.76 -22.56 9.34
N ILE A 473 -6.87 -21.66 8.94
CA ILE A 473 -5.47 -21.66 9.40
C ILE A 473 -5.32 -20.59 10.47
N GLY A 474 -4.97 -21.02 11.68
CA GLY A 474 -4.61 -20.13 12.79
C GLY A 474 -3.11 -19.88 12.80
N LEU A 475 -2.70 -18.62 12.82
CA LEU A 475 -1.32 -18.20 13.03
C LEU A 475 -1.19 -17.66 14.45
N ALA A 476 -0.09 -18.04 15.12
CA ALA A 476 0.18 -17.61 16.49
C ALA A 476 0.36 -16.09 16.59
N ALA A 477 0.07 -15.57 17.79
CA ALA A 477 0.36 -14.19 18.19
C ALA A 477 1.85 -13.87 18.02
N GLU A 478 2.16 -12.68 17.50
CA GLU A 478 3.54 -12.21 17.30
C GLU A 478 4.01 -11.40 18.51
N GLU A 479 3.08 -10.73 19.22
CA GLU A 479 3.37 -9.95 20.41
C GLU A 479 3.74 -10.86 21.62
N PRO A 480 4.86 -10.59 22.32
CA PRO A 480 5.24 -11.36 23.51
C PRO A 480 4.18 -11.37 24.62
N ARG A 481 3.53 -10.23 24.90
CA ARG A 481 2.48 -10.12 25.93
C ARG A 481 1.23 -10.90 25.57
N ALA A 482 0.81 -10.87 24.31
CA ALA A 482 -0.29 -11.68 23.83
C ALA A 482 0.00 -13.18 23.99
N ARG A 483 1.22 -13.64 23.65
CA ARG A 483 1.65 -15.03 23.85
C ARG A 483 1.71 -15.44 25.32
N GLU A 484 2.23 -14.58 26.19
CA GLU A 484 2.29 -14.80 27.64
C GLU A 484 0.89 -15.03 28.23
N LEU A 485 -0.09 -14.24 27.78
CA LEU A 485 -1.45 -14.26 28.31
C LEU A 485 -2.39 -15.24 27.59
N ASP A 486 -2.00 -15.80 26.43
CA ASP A 486 -2.89 -16.57 25.56
C ASP A 486 -3.55 -17.77 26.27
N ALA A 487 -2.75 -18.59 26.96
CA ALA A 487 -3.27 -19.77 27.67
C ALA A 487 -4.23 -19.37 28.81
N LEU A 488 -3.91 -18.29 29.53
CA LEU A 488 -4.77 -17.77 30.60
C LEU A 488 -6.09 -17.25 30.04
N VAL A 489 -6.05 -16.43 28.98
CA VAL A 489 -7.26 -15.83 28.39
C VAL A 489 -8.16 -16.89 27.74
N ARG A 490 -7.57 -17.89 27.08
CA ARG A 490 -8.34 -19.00 26.47
C ARG A 490 -8.88 -20.01 27.47
N SER A 491 -8.36 -20.04 28.70
CA SER A 491 -8.90 -20.91 29.74
C SER A 491 -10.38 -20.57 30.04
N GLY A 492 -11.13 -21.49 30.65
CA GLY A 492 -12.44 -21.16 31.22
C GLY A 492 -12.37 -20.50 32.60
N ALA A 493 -11.16 -20.25 33.12
CA ALA A 493 -10.94 -19.87 34.50
C ALA A 493 -11.18 -18.36 34.76
N PRO A 494 -11.39 -17.95 36.02
CA PRO A 494 -11.45 -16.54 36.41
C PRO A 494 -10.20 -15.75 35.96
N LEU A 495 -10.42 -14.53 35.48
CA LEU A 495 -9.40 -13.69 34.85
C LEU A 495 -8.90 -12.55 35.76
N THR A 496 -9.74 -12.03 36.65
CA THR A 496 -9.45 -10.80 37.43
C THR A 496 -8.09 -10.84 38.14
N ALA A 497 -7.90 -11.76 39.09
CA ALA A 497 -6.66 -11.83 39.86
C ALA A 497 -5.44 -12.28 39.03
N PRO A 498 -5.54 -13.32 38.17
CA PRO A 498 -4.41 -13.73 37.35
C PRO A 498 -3.90 -12.69 36.35
N LEU A 499 -4.79 -11.86 35.79
CA LEU A 499 -4.43 -10.76 34.90
C LEU A 499 -3.83 -9.57 35.67
N ALA A 500 -4.41 -9.21 36.82
CA ALA A 500 -3.88 -8.17 37.70
C ALA A 500 -2.45 -8.49 38.15
N ALA A 501 -2.19 -9.75 38.54
CA ALA A 501 -0.88 -10.23 38.93
C ALA A 501 0.17 -10.18 37.79
N ARG A 502 -0.27 -10.14 36.53
CA ARG A 502 0.57 -9.98 35.33
C ARG A 502 0.60 -8.54 34.81
N GLY A 503 0.13 -7.60 35.61
CA GLY A 503 0.18 -6.16 35.35
C GLY A 503 -0.82 -5.64 34.32
N VAL A 504 -1.88 -6.41 34.04
CA VAL A 504 -3.04 -5.89 33.30
C VAL A 504 -3.90 -5.09 34.28
N LYS A 505 -4.12 -3.81 33.98
CA LYS A 505 -4.90 -2.91 34.84
C LYS A 505 -6.36 -2.84 34.43
N TYR A 506 -6.62 -2.94 33.13
CA TYR A 506 -7.96 -2.84 32.57
C TYR A 506 -8.29 -4.02 31.67
N VAL A 507 -9.57 -4.37 31.60
CA VAL A 507 -10.12 -5.26 30.59
C VAL A 507 -11.22 -4.52 29.84
N ALA A 508 -11.04 -4.31 28.55
CA ALA A 508 -12.05 -3.78 27.66
C ALA A 508 -12.79 -4.97 27.03
N VAL A 509 -14.11 -4.99 27.15
CA VAL A 509 -14.97 -6.01 26.56
C VAL A 509 -15.84 -5.33 25.51
N ASP A 510 -15.73 -5.77 24.26
CA ASP A 510 -16.68 -5.41 23.20
C ASP A 510 -18.08 -5.69 23.74
N ALA A 511 -18.99 -4.71 23.69
CA ALA A 511 -20.25 -4.88 24.40
C ALA A 511 -21.02 -6.13 23.93
N GLY A 512 -21.12 -7.06 24.86
CA GLY A 512 -21.82 -8.31 24.85
C GLY A 512 -22.14 -8.68 26.30
N ALA A 513 -22.61 -9.90 26.54
CA ALA A 513 -22.94 -10.34 27.89
C ALA A 513 -21.75 -10.15 28.86
N PRO A 514 -22.00 -9.77 30.13
CA PRO A 514 -20.94 -9.68 31.13
C PRO A 514 -20.12 -10.96 31.17
N ASP A 515 -18.79 -10.84 31.06
CA ASP A 515 -17.92 -12.01 31.21
C ASP A 515 -17.81 -12.36 32.69
N GLY A 516 -18.48 -13.44 33.11
CA GLY A 516 -18.47 -13.93 34.49
C GLY A 516 -17.06 -14.25 35.01
N ARG A 517 -16.07 -14.42 34.11
CA ARG A 517 -14.66 -14.61 34.48
C ARG A 517 -14.02 -13.35 35.06
N LEU A 518 -14.64 -12.18 34.89
CA LEU A 518 -14.20 -10.90 35.46
C LEU A 518 -14.85 -10.60 36.81
N ALA A 519 -15.35 -11.60 37.53
CA ALA A 519 -15.86 -11.45 38.89
C ALA A 519 -14.82 -10.73 39.79
N GLY A 520 -15.29 -9.76 40.58
CA GLY A 520 -14.43 -8.92 41.44
C GLY A 520 -13.74 -7.75 40.73
N ALA A 521 -13.90 -7.59 39.41
CA ALA A 521 -13.42 -6.40 38.71
C ALA A 521 -14.40 -5.22 38.88
N GLU A 522 -13.87 -4.00 38.99
CA GLU A 522 -14.65 -2.77 39.09
C GLU A 522 -15.08 -2.30 37.70
N ARG A 523 -16.38 -2.12 37.45
CA ARG A 523 -16.87 -1.66 36.14
C ARG A 523 -16.84 -0.14 36.06
N LEU A 524 -15.85 0.42 35.37
CA LEU A 524 -15.67 1.87 35.21
C LEU A 524 -16.53 2.47 34.10
N VAL A 525 -16.70 1.74 33.00
CA VAL A 525 -17.56 2.14 31.89
C VAL A 525 -18.51 0.99 31.60
N ALA A 526 -19.80 1.26 31.69
CA ALA A 526 -20.85 0.39 31.16
C ALA A 526 -21.45 1.07 29.94
N GLY A 527 -21.41 0.41 28.80
CA GLY A 527 -21.90 0.93 27.53
C GLY A 527 -22.41 -0.20 26.63
N PRO A 528 -23.32 0.13 25.69
CA PRO A 528 -23.89 -0.85 24.77
C PRO A 528 -22.92 -1.28 23.65
N ASP A 529 -21.77 -0.61 23.49
CA ASP A 529 -20.76 -0.93 22.47
C ASP A 529 -19.37 -1.27 23.06
N LEU A 530 -19.08 -0.82 24.29
CA LEU A 530 -17.86 -1.10 25.04
C LEU A 530 -18.10 -1.07 26.56
N THR A 531 -17.60 -2.07 27.26
CA THR A 531 -17.51 -2.08 28.73
C THR A 531 -16.04 -2.10 29.17
N LEU A 532 -15.67 -1.24 30.12
CA LEU A 532 -14.31 -1.18 30.67
C LEU A 532 -14.33 -1.58 32.15
N TYR A 533 -13.56 -2.62 32.47
CA TYR A 533 -13.32 -3.09 33.82
C TYR A 533 -11.93 -2.69 34.29
N ARG A 534 -11.81 -2.30 35.56
CA ARG A 534 -10.55 -2.13 36.28
C ARG A 534 -10.31 -3.34 37.17
N LEU A 535 -9.10 -3.88 37.12
CA LEU A 535 -8.70 -5.01 37.93
C LEU A 535 -8.02 -4.51 39.22
N PRO A 536 -8.59 -4.79 40.41
CA PRO A 536 -7.96 -4.41 41.66
C PRO A 536 -6.60 -5.10 41.86
N GLY A 537 -5.64 -4.40 42.46
CA GLY A 537 -4.32 -4.97 42.80
C GLY A 537 -3.38 -5.20 41.61
N ALA A 538 -3.62 -4.56 40.46
CA ALA A 538 -2.72 -4.64 39.31
C ALA A 538 -1.33 -4.10 39.65
N VAL A 539 -0.30 -4.92 39.43
CA VAL A 539 1.11 -4.56 39.64
C VAL A 539 1.66 -3.79 38.43
N PRO A 540 2.67 -2.91 38.59
CA PRO A 540 3.35 -2.31 37.46
C PRO A 540 3.96 -3.39 36.55
N ALA A 541 3.63 -3.38 35.26
CA ALA A 541 4.19 -4.32 34.31
C ALA A 541 5.65 -3.97 34.00
N ASN A 542 6.57 -4.91 34.19
CA ASN A 542 7.95 -4.79 33.68
C ASN A 542 7.95 -5.27 32.23
N SER A 543 8.31 -4.42 31.27
CA SER A 543 8.26 -4.79 29.85
C SER A 543 9.52 -4.36 29.13
N PRO A 544 10.08 -5.22 28.26
CA PRO A 544 11.28 -4.88 27.52
C PRO A 544 11.00 -3.70 26.58
N HIS A 545 11.77 -2.62 26.76
CA HIS A 545 11.69 -1.43 25.92
C HIS A 545 12.68 -1.53 24.75
N ILE A 546 12.26 -1.07 23.57
CA ILE A 546 13.18 -0.86 22.46
C ILE A 546 14.02 0.40 22.77
N PRO A 547 15.36 0.37 22.61
CA PRO A 547 16.19 1.55 22.82
C PRO A 547 15.72 2.74 21.98
N ARG A 548 15.39 3.86 22.64
CA ARG A 548 14.78 5.03 21.99
C ARG A 548 15.74 5.76 21.04
N LEU A 549 17.00 5.93 21.45
CA LEU A 549 17.97 6.76 20.74
C LEU A 549 18.24 6.28 19.30
N PRO A 550 18.55 4.99 19.03
CA PRO A 550 18.74 4.51 17.66
C PRO A 550 17.50 4.70 16.77
N VAL A 551 16.30 4.52 17.33
CA VAL A 551 15.03 4.73 16.60
C VAL A 551 14.88 6.20 16.24
N TYR A 552 15.08 7.14 17.16
CA TYR A 552 14.98 8.56 16.84
C TYR A 552 16.05 9.03 15.84
N ILE A 553 17.27 8.49 15.90
CA ILE A 553 18.31 8.74 14.89
C ILE A 553 17.85 8.23 13.51
N ALA A 554 17.29 7.03 13.43
CA ALA A 554 16.74 6.46 12.21
C ALA A 554 15.68 7.37 11.56
N TRP A 555 14.73 7.84 12.37
CA TRP A 555 13.71 8.81 11.93
C TRP A 555 14.34 10.12 11.44
N PHE A 556 15.28 10.69 12.19
CA PHE A 556 15.97 11.93 11.82
C PHE A 556 16.70 11.81 10.48
N ILE A 557 17.44 10.72 10.27
CA ILE A 557 18.15 10.45 9.01
C ILE A 557 17.16 10.39 7.84
N THR A 558 16.04 9.67 7.99
CA THR A 558 15.01 9.58 6.95
C THR A 558 14.42 10.95 6.62
N PHE A 559 14.04 11.75 7.62
CA PHE A 559 13.54 13.12 7.41
C PHE A 559 14.58 14.01 6.73
N ALA A 560 15.83 14.03 7.21
CA ALA A 560 16.91 14.82 6.63
C ALA A 560 17.14 14.45 5.15
N THR A 561 17.09 13.15 4.82
CA THR A 561 17.24 12.65 3.44
C THR A 561 16.15 13.20 2.51
N PHE A 562 14.89 13.17 2.94
CA PHE A 562 13.79 13.71 2.14
C PHE A 562 13.80 15.23 2.05
N ILE A 563 14.12 15.94 3.15
CA ILE A 563 14.26 17.40 3.14
C ILE A 563 15.38 17.84 2.20
N TRP A 564 16.54 17.17 2.25
CA TRP A 564 17.65 17.43 1.32
C TRP A 564 17.23 17.21 -0.14
N SER A 565 16.45 16.15 -0.40
CA SER A 565 15.93 15.85 -1.74
C SER A 565 14.96 16.92 -2.26
N TRP A 566 14.33 17.70 -1.36
CA TRP A 566 13.36 18.74 -1.70
C TRP A 566 14.01 20.11 -1.97
N ARG A 567 15.17 20.41 -1.36
CA ARG A 567 15.90 21.66 -1.56
C ARG A 567 16.58 21.71 -2.94
N VAL A 568 15.81 22.03 -3.98
CA VAL A 568 16.31 22.53 -5.26
C VAL A 568 15.89 24.00 -5.41
N PRO A 569 16.84 24.94 -5.52
CA PRO A 569 16.59 26.22 -6.16
C PRO A 569 16.21 25.99 -7.62
N THR A 570 15.12 26.59 -8.06
CA THR A 570 14.66 26.63 -9.47
C THR A 570 15.59 27.48 -10.36
N SER A 571 16.91 27.32 -10.26
CA SER A 571 17.88 28.05 -11.07
C SER A 571 18.60 27.13 -12.04
N ASN A 572 17.83 26.56 -12.98
CA ASN A 572 18.34 26.45 -14.34
C ASN A 572 17.98 27.75 -15.05
N LEU A 573 18.60 28.86 -14.62
CA LEU A 573 18.75 30.00 -15.51
C LEU A 573 19.77 29.53 -16.56
N GLU A 574 19.28 29.28 -17.76
CA GLU A 574 20.10 29.30 -18.95
C GLU A 574 21.03 30.49 -18.84
N LYS A 575 22.35 30.26 -18.74
CA LYS A 575 23.31 31.27 -19.17
C LYS A 575 23.05 31.45 -20.66
N ARG A 576 22.18 32.40 -21.01
CA ARG A 576 22.17 33.05 -22.31
C ARG A 576 23.58 33.59 -22.49
N SER A 577 24.41 32.85 -23.23
CA SER A 577 25.56 33.44 -23.88
C SER A 577 25.01 34.55 -24.79
N LEU A 578 25.17 35.80 -24.38
CA LEU A 578 24.98 36.92 -25.27
C LEU A 578 25.96 36.72 -26.45
N PRO A 579 25.51 36.87 -27.70
CA PRO A 579 26.44 36.93 -28.81
C PRO A 579 27.40 38.11 -28.56
N LYS A 580 28.70 37.84 -28.66
CA LYS A 580 29.68 38.92 -28.79
C LYS A 580 29.35 39.64 -30.09
N GLU A 581 28.90 40.88 -30.00
CA GLU A 581 28.97 41.81 -31.13
C GLU A 581 30.42 42.26 -31.30
N SER A 582 30.83 42.29 -32.57
CA SER A 582 32.10 42.75 -33.17
C SER A 582 33.40 42.15 -32.64
#